data_AF-A0A7Y5RF46-F1
#
_entry.id   AF-A0A7Y5RF46-F1
#
_cell.length_a   1.000
_cell.length_b   1.000
_cell.length_c   1.000
_cell.angle_alpha   90.00
_cell.angle_beta   90.00
_cell.angle_gamma   90.00
#
_symmetry.space_group_name_H-M   'P 1'
#
loop_
_entity.id
_entity.type
_entity.pdbx_description
1 polymer ?
#
loop_
_entity_poly.entity_id
_entity_poly.type
_entity_poly.pdbx_seq_one_letter_code
_entity_poly.pdbx_strand_id
1 'polypeptide(L)'
;MTSRREKFLIAKNAIANLVRGGASALVAVLLPSFLTRSMSTEAFGAWSLVLQLSAYVSYLDFGIQTAIARFVAHSSERGEAEHRDRIVSTAMACLASSTCIGLL
;
A
#
# COMPACT_ATOMS: atom_id res chain seq x y z
N MET A 1 33.40 2.76 0.79
CA MET A 1 33.28 2.00 -0.49
C MET A 1 32.10 1.06 -0.35
N THR A 2 30.98 1.34 -1.01
CA THR A 2 29.79 0.48 -0.93
C THR A 2 30.10 -0.89 -1.54
N SER A 3 29.81 -1.95 -0.80
CA SER A 3 30.12 -3.32 -1.21
C SER A 3 29.23 -3.71 -2.40
N ARG A 4 29.72 -4.60 -3.28
CA ARG A 4 28.96 -5.09 -4.46
C ARG A 4 27.56 -5.62 -4.08
N ARG A 5 27.42 -6.14 -2.85
CA ARG A 5 26.16 -6.65 -2.28
C ARG A 5 25.15 -5.53 -1.99
N GLU A 6 25.58 -4.38 -1.49
CA GLU A 6 24.69 -3.25 -1.18
C GLU A 6 24.08 -2.66 -2.45
N LYS A 7 24.89 -2.47 -3.50
CA LYS A 7 24.39 -2.00 -4.81
C LYS A 7 23.34 -2.95 -5.39
N PHE A 8 23.55 -4.26 -5.25
CA PHE A 8 22.58 -5.26 -5.68
C PHE A 8 21.28 -5.21 -4.85
N LEU A 9 21.37 -5.06 -3.53
CA LEU A 9 20.20 -4.94 -2.66
C LEU A 9 19.38 -3.68 -2.96
N ILE A 10 20.03 -2.55 -3.19
CA ILE A 10 19.37 -1.29 -3.56
C ILE A 10 18.69 -1.45 -4.92
N ALA A 11 19.36 -2.00 -5.92
CA ALA A 11 18.78 -2.25 -7.24
C ALA A 11 17.56 -3.19 -7.16
N LYS A 12 17.67 -4.27 -6.37
CA LYS A 12 16.55 -5.20 -6.13
C LYS A 12 15.36 -4.51 -5.49
N ASN A 13 15.58 -3.70 -4.45
CA ASN A 13 14.53 -2.96 -3.77
C ASN A 13 13.90 -1.89 -4.67
N ALA A 14 14.70 -1.21 -5.49
CA ALA A 14 14.21 -0.23 -6.46
C ALA A 14 13.31 -0.90 -7.51
N ILE A 15 13.75 -2.03 -8.08
CA ILE A 15 12.96 -2.82 -9.02
C ILE A 15 11.67 -3.33 -8.37
N ALA A 16 11.73 -3.84 -7.14
CA ALA A 16 10.54 -4.30 -6.41
C ALA A 16 9.53 -3.16 -6.20
N ASN A 17 9.99 -1.97 -5.85
CA ASN A 17 9.13 -0.79 -5.73
C ASN A 17 8.54 -0.36 -7.08
N LEU A 18 9.32 -0.40 -8.15
CA LEU A 18 8.87 -0.05 -9.50
C LEU A 18 7.82 -1.04 -10.01
N VAL A 19 8.04 -2.35 -9.82
CA VAL A 19 7.08 -3.40 -10.20
C VAL A 19 5.78 -3.24 -9.42
N ARG A 20 5.86 -2.97 -8.11
CA ARG A 20 4.69 -2.71 -7.28
C ARG A 20 3.89 -1.51 -7.80
N GLY A 21 4.55 -0.38 -8.03
CA GLY A 21 3.90 0.83 -8.55
C GLY A 21 3.33 0.63 -9.96
N GLY A 22 4.08 -0.05 -10.84
CA GLY A 22 3.67 -0.36 -12.21
C GLY A 22 2.47 -1.31 -12.24
N ALA A 23 2.44 -2.34 -11.40
CA ALA A 23 1.29 -3.23 -11.26
C ALA A 23 0.05 -2.47 -10.78
N SER A 24 0.18 -1.60 -9.78
CA SER A 24 -0.93 -0.75 -9.33
C SER A 24 -1.44 0.18 -10.44
N ALA A 25 -0.54 0.79 -11.21
CA ALA A 25 -0.90 1.64 -12.35
C ALA A 25 -1.61 0.86 -13.46
N LEU A 26 -1.14 -0.35 -13.78
CA LEU A 26 -1.77 -1.24 -14.74
C LEU A 26 -3.20 -1.59 -14.32
N VAL A 27 -3.40 -1.94 -13.04
CA VAL A 27 -4.76 -2.20 -12.51
C VAL A 27 -5.61 -0.95 -12.61
N ALA A 28 -5.11 0.22 -12.22
CA ALA A 28 -5.85 1.48 -12.28
C ALA A 28 -6.31 1.87 -13.70
N VAL A 29 -5.56 1.49 -14.74
CA VAL A 29 -5.90 1.78 -16.15
C VAL A 29 -6.79 0.68 -16.76
N LEU A 30 -6.47 -0.59 -16.52
CA LEU A 30 -7.14 -1.71 -17.17
C LEU A 30 -8.47 -2.06 -16.50
N LEU A 31 -8.57 -1.92 -15.19
CA LEU A 31 -9.75 -2.32 -14.42
C LEU A 31 -11.00 -1.52 -14.82
N PRO A 32 -10.98 -0.16 -14.91
CA PRO A 32 -12.15 0.59 -15.38
C PRO A 32 -12.59 0.15 -16.77
N SER A 33 -11.63 -0.04 -17.69
CA SER A 33 -11.89 -0.46 -19.07
C SER A 33 -12.49 -1.87 -19.18
N PHE A 34 -12.13 -2.76 -18.25
CA PHE A 34 -12.72 -4.09 -18.17
C PHE A 34 -14.15 -4.02 -17.60
N LEU A 35 -14.34 -3.28 -16.51
CA LEU A 35 -15.62 -3.18 -15.80
C LEU A 35 -16.70 -2.50 -16.64
N THR A 36 -16.37 -1.48 -17.44
CA THR A 36 -17.34 -0.85 -18.36
C THR A 36 -17.87 -1.80 -19.43
N ARG A 37 -17.14 -2.87 -19.76
CA ARG A 37 -17.59 -3.91 -20.69
C ARG A 37 -18.38 -5.03 -20.01
N SER A 38 -18.18 -5.26 -18.72
CA SER A 38 -18.80 -6.36 -17.99
C SER A 38 -19.99 -5.95 -17.13
N MET A 39 -20.14 -4.68 -16.78
CA MET A 39 -21.18 -4.17 -15.88
C MET A 39 -22.18 -3.25 -16.57
N SER A 40 -23.40 -3.16 -16.03
CA SER A 40 -24.34 -2.11 -16.40
C SER A 40 -23.86 -0.74 -15.88
N THR A 41 -24.37 0.33 -16.48
CA THR A 41 -24.01 1.72 -16.12
C THR A 41 -24.25 2.02 -14.64
N GLU A 42 -25.34 1.52 -14.06
CA GLU A 42 -25.67 1.70 -12.65
C GLU A 42 -24.65 1.05 -11.72
N ALA A 43 -24.26 -0.20 -12.02
CA ALA A 43 -23.28 -0.93 -11.23
C ALA A 43 -21.87 -0.30 -11.32
N PHE A 44 -21.49 0.20 -12.49
CA PHE A 44 -20.25 0.96 -12.66
C PHE A 44 -20.27 2.29 -11.88
N GLY A 45 -21.41 2.98 -11.88
CA GLY A 45 -21.63 4.19 -11.09
C GLY A 45 -21.45 3.93 -9.59
N ALA A 46 -22.09 2.87 -9.06
CA ALA A 46 -21.93 2.47 -7.66
C ALA A 46 -20.47 2.12 -7.32
N TRP A 47 -19.78 1.38 -8.19
CA TRP A 47 -18.37 1.06 -8.02
C TRP A 47 -17.48 2.31 -7.98
N SER A 48 -17.73 3.29 -8.85
CA SER A 48 -16.99 4.56 -8.87
C SER A 48 -17.17 5.36 -7.57
N LEU A 49 -18.37 5.36 -6.99
CA LEU A 49 -18.63 6.00 -5.70
C LEU A 49 -17.89 5.30 -4.56
N VAL A 50 -17.89 3.96 -4.55
CA VAL A 50 -17.12 3.18 -3.56
C VAL A 50 -15.61 3.47 -3.68
N LEU A 51 -15.08 3.59 -4.90
CA LEU A 51 -13.68 3.98 -5.12
C LEU A 51 -13.37 5.36 -4.56
N GLN A 52 -14.24 6.35 -4.79
CA GLN A 52 -14.05 7.70 -4.26
C GLN A 52 -14.07 7.71 -2.73
N LEU A 53 -15.00 6.98 -2.11
CA LEU A 53 -15.03 6.83 -0.66
C LEU A 53 -13.74 6.17 -0.14
N SER A 54 -13.28 5.11 -0.80
CA SER A 54 -12.04 4.42 -0.45
C SER A 54 -10.81 5.33 -0.55
N ALA A 55 -10.79 6.25 -1.53
CA ALA A 55 -9.73 7.24 -1.67
C ALA A 55 -9.71 8.24 -0.50
N TYR A 56 -10.88 8.66 0.00
CA TYR A 56 -10.97 9.48 1.21
C TYR A 56 -10.49 8.74 2.46
N VAL A 57 -10.85 7.46 2.63
CA VAL A 57 -10.33 6.63 3.73
C VAL A 57 -8.82 6.50 3.66
N SER A 58 -8.26 6.34 2.45
CA SER A 58 -6.80 6.27 2.26
C SER A 58 -6.08 7.57 2.68
N TYR A 59 -6.76 8.72 2.58
CA TYR A 59 -6.22 10.00 3.06
C TYR A 59 -6.15 10.07 4.60
N LEU A 60 -7.05 9.38 5.30
CA LEU A 60 -7.07 9.27 6.76
C LEU A 60 -5.94 8.39 7.32
N ASP A 61 -5.16 7.72 6.47
CA ASP A 61 -3.99 6.96 6.93
C ASP A 61 -2.84 7.87 7.40
N PHE A 62 -2.89 9.20 7.16
CA PHE A 62 -1.91 10.20 7.65
C PHE A 62 -0.43 9.79 7.49
N GLY A 63 -0.09 8.99 6.47
CA GLY A 63 1.27 8.51 6.24
C GLY A 63 1.73 7.37 7.16
N ILE A 64 0.82 6.69 7.88
CA ILE A 64 1.08 5.50 8.68
C ILE A 64 1.77 4.43 7.83
N GLN A 65 1.31 4.15 6.61
CA GLN A 65 2.02 3.25 5.69
C GLN A 65 3.50 3.60 5.48
N THR A 66 3.82 4.89 5.31
CA THR A 66 5.20 5.37 5.14
C THR A 66 6.01 5.20 6.42
N ALA A 67 5.41 5.48 7.58
CA ALA A 67 6.04 5.26 8.87
C ALA A 67 6.37 3.77 9.09
N ILE A 68 5.40 2.88 8.84
CA ILE A 68 5.56 1.43 8.97
C ILE A 68 6.70 0.93 8.07
N ALA A 69 6.72 1.34 6.80
CA ALA A 69 7.77 0.94 5.87
C ALA A 69 9.17 1.31 6.38
N ARG A 70 9.33 2.52 6.95
CA ARG A 70 10.59 2.97 7.53
C ARG A 70 10.96 2.19 8.79
N PHE A 71 10.02 2.00 9.72
CA PHE A 71 10.29 1.31 10.98
C PHE A 71 10.55 -0.19 10.79
N VAL A 72 9.84 -0.84 9.86
CA VAL A 72 10.10 -2.25 9.49
C VAL A 72 11.46 -2.39 8.80
N ALA A 73 11.83 -1.48 7.90
CA ALA A 73 13.15 -1.51 7.28
C ALA A 73 14.27 -1.35 8.32
N HIS A 74 14.14 -0.36 9.22
CA HIS A 74 15.10 -0.08 10.29
C HIS A 74 15.24 -1.24 11.30
N SER A 75 14.12 -1.83 11.72
CA SER A 75 14.14 -2.99 12.64
C SER A 75 14.68 -4.26 11.98
N SER A 76 14.44 -4.43 10.68
CA SER A 76 14.97 -5.57 9.91
C SER A 76 16.48 -5.50 9.73
N GLU A 77 17.06 -4.30 9.58
CA GLU A 77 18.52 -4.13 9.49
C GLU A 77 19.22 -4.40 10.83
N ARG A 78 18.54 -4.15 11.95
CA ARG A 78 19.05 -4.39 13.31
C ARG A 78 18.89 -5.84 13.79
N GLY A 79 18.15 -6.67 13.06
CA GLY A 79 17.87 -8.06 13.45
C GLY A 79 16.88 -8.23 14.61
N GLU A 80 16.15 -7.17 14.96
CA GLU A 80 15.22 -7.14 16.10
C GLU A 80 13.82 -7.61 15.68
N ALA A 81 13.67 -8.91 15.41
CA ALA A 81 12.42 -9.49 14.90
C ALA A 81 11.20 -9.21 15.79
N GLU A 82 11.37 -9.26 17.11
CA GLU A 82 10.29 -9.02 18.08
C GLU A 82 9.77 -7.57 18.05
N HIS A 83 10.67 -6.61 17.81
CA HIS A 83 10.30 -5.19 17.67
C HIS A 83 9.58 -4.94 16.35
N ARG A 84 10.03 -5.59 15.26
CA ARG A 84 9.36 -5.55 13.96
C ARG A 84 7.92 -6.07 14.05
N ASP A 85 7.71 -7.22 14.68
CA ASP A 85 6.39 -7.84 14.78
C ASP A 85 5.43 -6.97 15.60
N ARG A 86 5.93 -6.32 16.66
CA ARG A 86 5.17 -5.33 17.44
C ARG A 86 4.77 -4.11 16.60
N ILE A 87 5.69 -3.56 15.80
CA ILE A 87 5.40 -2.45 14.88
C ILE A 87 4.31 -2.85 13.88
N VAL A 88 4.42 -4.04 13.28
CA VAL A 88 3.44 -4.55 12.31
C VAL A 88 2.07 -4.78 12.96
N SER A 89 2.02 -5.28 14.19
CA SER A 89 0.75 -5.47 14.91
C SER A 89 0.08 -4.14 15.25
N THR A 90 0.83 -3.15 15.77
CA THR A 90 0.29 -1.82 16.09
C THR A 90 -0.17 -1.10 14.82
N ALA A 91 0.60 -1.23 13.74
CA ALA A 91 0.26 -0.73 12.43
C ALA A 91 -1.08 -1.25 11.91
N MET A 92 -1.29 -2.58 11.98
CA MET A 92 -2.54 -3.22 11.59
C MET A 92 -3.72 -2.69 12.42
N ALA A 93 -3.54 -2.50 13.73
CA ALA A 93 -4.58 -1.93 14.58
C ALA A 93 -4.92 -0.48 14.19
N CYS A 94 -3.91 0.36 13.94
CA CYS A 94 -4.11 1.73 13.46
C CYS A 94 -4.85 1.77 12.10
N LEU A 95 -4.41 0.97 11.13
CA LEU A 95 -5.05 0.87 9.80
C LEU A 95 -6.52 0.42 9.91
N ALA A 96 -6.81 -0.55 10.78
CA ALA A 96 -8.17 -1.00 11.03
C ALA A 96 -9.04 0.12 11.65
N SER A 97 -8.48 0.88 12.59
CA SER A 97 -9.18 2.03 13.19
C SER A 97 -9.45 3.15 12.18
N SER A 98 -8.50 3.50 11.31
CA SER A 98 -8.70 4.49 10.24
C SER A 98 -9.79 4.05 9.26
N THR A 99 -9.85 2.76 8.92
CA THR A 99 -10.91 2.21 8.07
C THR A 99 -12.27 2.29 8.76
N CYS A 100 -12.34 1.97 10.05
CA CYS A 100 -13.57 2.08 10.82
C CYS A 100 -14.08 3.52 10.88
N ILE A 101 -13.19 4.49 11.15
CA ILE A 101 -13.52 5.93 11.16
C ILE A 101 -13.96 6.41 9.78
N GLY A 102 -13.28 5.98 8.71
CA GLY A 102 -13.62 6.38 7.36
C GLY A 102 -14.94 5.80 6.82
N LEU A 103 -15.49 4.78 7.48
CA LEU A 103 -16.78 4.16 7.14
C LEU A 103 -17.96 4.68 7.99
N LEU A 104 -17.69 5.41 9.08
CA LEU A 104 -18.69 6.04 9.95
C LEU A 104 -19.15 7.40 9.38
#